data_AF-A0A2X0P1J2-F1
#
_entry.id   AF-A0A2X0P1J2-F1
#
_cell.length_a   1.000
_cell.length_b   1.000
_cell.length_c   1.000
_cell.angle_alpha   90.00
_cell.angle_beta   90.00
_cell.angle_gamma   90.00
#
_symmetry.space_group_name_H-M   'P 1'
#
loop_
_entity.id
_entity.type
_entity.pdbx_description
1 polymer ?
#
loop_
_entity_poly.entity_id
_entity_poly.type
_entity_poly.pdbx_seq_one_letter_code
_entity_poly.pdbx_strand_id
1 'polypeptide(L)'
;MAPMAAQAPLKKGERRPIAWSNIAVGGVMNMFEVTTLGQPLEVIKTQMASARTDTMGQALRKVWGRGGVLGFYQGLIPWAWIEASTKGAVLLFTAAEIEGFAVNSGISPGAAGLLGGMGGGVAQAYATMGFCTCMKTAEITRSKLVAGGVKPPSTFKLFGDMWREGGLRRINQGVNAVALRQMTNWGSRMGFARLAEQSIRKARGVPESERLGAMDRIAASTIGGALGCWNQPIEVVRVEMQSMAKGKRAGQPGKATVLNTLSYIYKENGLKGLYRGVTPRIGLGIWQTVCMVSFADVVKEWIAGPSYSSFIRGAMQARSLASCDTVYSADAIEFHPDPENDLFVCGTYQVQQETMGEAPRKRDGSAEDDEEGGEQEDKGSSPPITRYGRCLLYHFDRKGSKLTELQRFDGPAILDMKWSPMPYRGRTTLAIADAKGHVQLHGFGEAPNRLSHLETLACTLESTLCLSLDWSTRNARKGPADLVVSLSSGEICTLAATLDSAASPEGIGGLQVLDTWQAHDYEAWIAAFDGWEPNTVWTGGDDLKLKGWDLRQGCASPTFVNKRFEGGVTSIQSHPNLDHLFVVGSYDAQIRLFDKRKPLVPLTTYDAGVGSGD
;
A
#
# COMPACT_ATOMS: atom_id res chain seq x y z
N MET A 1 -5.50 8.04 11.59
CA MET A 1 -5.04 7.47 10.31
C MET A 1 -6.24 7.03 9.52
N ALA A 2 -6.31 7.28 8.21
CA ALA A 2 -7.26 6.65 7.30
C ALA A 2 -7.21 5.11 7.49
N PRO A 3 -8.25 4.34 7.12
CA PRO A 3 -8.03 2.93 6.88
C PRO A 3 -6.90 2.86 5.84
N MET A 4 -5.72 2.40 6.27
CA MET A 4 -4.68 2.01 5.32
C MET A 4 -5.38 1.05 4.35
N ALA A 5 -5.18 1.26 3.05
CA ALA A 5 -5.63 0.30 2.04
C ALA A 5 -5.30 -1.11 2.52
N ALA A 6 -6.19 -2.08 2.33
CA ALA A 6 -5.97 -3.45 2.77
C ALA A 6 -4.60 -3.90 2.27
N GLN A 7 -3.62 -3.94 3.18
CA GLN A 7 -2.25 -4.31 2.86
C GLN A 7 -2.22 -5.83 2.70
N ALA A 8 -1.39 -6.32 1.79
CA ALA A 8 -1.23 -7.75 1.59
C ALA A 8 -0.92 -8.44 2.94
N PRO A 9 -1.53 -9.60 3.21
CA PRO A 9 -1.27 -10.34 4.43
C PRO A 9 0.22 -10.71 4.51
N LEU A 10 0.86 -10.39 5.64
CA LEU A 10 2.24 -10.78 5.93
C LEU A 10 2.39 -12.30 5.87
N LYS A 11 3.45 -12.78 5.21
CA LYS A 11 3.84 -14.20 5.26
C LYS A 11 4.75 -14.49 6.44
N LYS A 12 4.84 -15.77 6.82
CA LYS A 12 5.75 -16.25 7.88
C LYS A 12 7.20 -15.94 7.48
N GLY A 13 7.94 -15.26 8.37
CA GLY A 13 9.33 -14.84 8.13
C GLY A 13 9.51 -13.42 7.57
N GLU A 14 8.44 -12.74 7.15
CA GLU A 14 8.51 -11.36 6.65
C GLU A 14 8.36 -10.33 7.78
N ARG A 15 9.05 -9.19 7.63
CA ARG A 15 8.83 -8.00 8.48
C ARG A 15 8.24 -6.87 7.63
N ARG A 16 7.32 -6.09 8.19
CA ARG A 16 6.79 -4.93 7.46
C ARG A 16 7.89 -3.87 7.29
N PRO A 17 8.20 -3.46 6.05
CA PRO A 17 9.12 -2.36 5.82
C PRO A 17 8.48 -1.05 6.31
N ILE A 18 9.30 -0.20 6.95
CA ILE A 18 8.86 1.07 7.49
C ILE A 18 9.36 2.20 6.59
N ALA A 19 8.43 2.78 5.83
CA ALA A 19 8.73 3.93 4.99
C ALA A 19 8.79 5.23 5.82
N TRP A 20 9.97 5.82 5.91
CA TRP A 20 10.19 7.09 6.63
C TRP A 20 9.39 8.27 6.03
N SER A 21 9.17 8.26 4.71
CA SER A 21 8.32 9.22 4.02
C SER A 21 6.87 9.17 4.53
N ASN A 22 6.32 7.97 4.73
CA ASN A 22 4.96 7.78 5.27
C ASN A 22 4.83 8.25 6.72
N ILE A 23 5.90 8.12 7.50
CA ILE A 23 5.96 8.66 8.87
C ILE A 23 5.94 10.20 8.83
N ALA A 24 6.76 10.81 7.97
CA ALA A 24 6.83 12.26 7.82
C ALA A 24 5.49 12.86 7.34
N VAL A 25 4.91 12.27 6.29
CA VAL A 25 3.57 12.61 5.78
C VAL A 25 2.53 12.50 6.89
N GLY A 26 2.52 11.37 7.61
CA GLY A 26 1.61 11.16 8.72
C GLY A 26 1.76 12.20 9.83
N GLY A 27 2.99 12.58 10.18
CA GLY A 27 3.27 13.62 11.18
C GLY A 27 2.73 14.99 10.76
N VAL A 28 3.06 15.44 9.54
CA VAL A 28 2.62 16.74 8.98
C VAL A 28 1.10 16.80 8.87
N MET A 29 0.46 15.74 8.36
CA MET A 29 -1.01 15.68 8.25
C MET A 29 -1.69 15.77 9.61
N ASN A 30 -1.22 15.05 10.63
CA ASN A 30 -1.80 15.11 11.97
C ASN A 30 -1.58 16.49 12.60
N MET A 31 -0.45 17.15 12.33
CA MET A 31 -0.21 18.53 12.78
C MET A 31 -1.15 19.53 12.11
N PHE A 32 -1.44 19.37 10.81
CA PHE A 32 -2.42 20.18 10.10
C PHE A 32 -3.84 19.96 10.66
N GLU A 33 -4.25 18.71 10.84
CA GLU A 33 -5.55 18.33 11.40
C GLU A 33 -5.77 18.96 12.78
N VAL A 34 -4.78 18.83 13.68
CA VAL A 34 -4.91 19.35 15.04
C VAL A 34 -4.87 20.88 15.08
N THR A 35 -4.10 21.53 14.19
CA THR A 35 -3.95 23.00 14.15
C THR A 35 -5.17 23.70 13.53
N THR A 36 -5.94 22.99 12.71
CA THR A 36 -7.15 23.53 12.07
C THR A 36 -8.37 23.39 12.99
N LEU A 37 -9.26 22.43 12.72
CA LEU A 37 -10.46 22.20 13.55
C LEU A 37 -10.27 21.15 14.64
N GLY A 38 -9.18 20.37 14.61
CA GLY A 38 -8.93 19.31 15.57
C GLY A 38 -8.84 19.83 17.01
N GLN A 39 -7.98 20.82 17.27
CA GLN A 39 -7.84 21.39 18.60
C GLN A 39 -9.11 22.13 19.09
N PRO A 40 -9.77 23.00 18.31
CA PRO A 40 -11.03 23.61 18.73
C PRO A 40 -12.09 22.61 19.18
N LEU A 41 -12.27 21.52 18.42
CA LEU A 41 -13.22 20.46 18.75
C LEU A 41 -12.79 19.67 19.99
N GLU A 42 -11.49 19.41 20.16
CA GLU A 42 -10.91 18.79 21.36
C GLU A 42 -11.16 19.63 22.62
N VAL A 43 -11.00 20.96 22.52
CA VAL A 43 -11.24 21.89 23.63
C VAL A 43 -12.72 21.88 24.03
N ILE A 44 -13.64 21.98 23.07
CA ILE A 44 -15.08 21.95 23.33
C ILE A 44 -15.49 20.62 23.97
N LYS A 45 -15.03 19.50 23.38
CA LYS A 45 -15.28 18.15 23.90
C LYS A 45 -14.79 17.99 25.33
N THR A 46 -13.56 18.38 25.60
CA THR A 46 -12.93 18.25 26.93
C THR A 46 -13.61 19.16 27.96
N GLN A 47 -14.00 20.37 27.57
CA GLN A 47 -14.77 21.29 28.39
C GLN A 47 -16.14 20.68 28.77
N MET A 48 -16.87 20.11 27.81
CA MET A 48 -18.16 19.46 28.06
C MET A 48 -18.05 18.20 28.93
N ALA A 49 -16.98 17.44 28.78
CA ALA A 49 -16.71 16.26 29.60
C ALA A 49 -16.34 16.63 31.05
N SER A 50 -15.62 17.75 31.25
CA SER A 50 -15.24 18.25 32.59
C SER A 50 -16.33 19.09 33.29
N ALA A 51 -17.23 19.72 32.51
CA ALA A 51 -18.37 20.51 32.99
C ALA A 51 -19.68 19.86 32.52
N ARG A 52 -20.05 18.76 33.21
CA ARG A 52 -21.13 17.83 32.85
C ARG A 52 -22.55 18.41 32.86
N THR A 53 -22.74 19.67 33.24
CA THR A 53 -24.03 20.37 33.17
C THR A 53 -24.15 21.25 31.92
N ASP A 54 -23.04 21.67 31.29
CA ASP A 54 -23.05 22.65 30.20
C ASP A 54 -23.56 22.09 28.86
N THR A 55 -24.46 22.79 28.18
CA THR A 55 -24.78 22.48 26.77
C THR A 55 -23.59 22.84 25.85
N MET A 56 -23.59 22.36 24.60
CA MET A 56 -22.52 22.70 23.64
C MET A 56 -22.43 24.21 23.40
N GLY A 57 -23.57 24.92 23.30
CA GLY A 57 -23.59 26.38 23.18
C GLY A 57 -23.03 27.10 24.42
N GLN A 58 -23.31 26.58 25.62
CA GLN A 58 -22.72 27.12 26.86
C GLN A 58 -21.21 26.84 26.93
N ALA A 59 -20.75 25.66 26.52
CA ALA A 59 -19.34 25.32 26.45
C ALA A 59 -18.60 26.23 25.45
N LEU A 60 -19.17 26.44 24.27
CA LEU A 60 -18.65 27.38 23.25
C LEU A 60 -18.51 28.80 23.82
N ARG A 61 -19.57 29.34 24.44
CA ARG A 61 -19.53 30.68 25.07
C ARG A 61 -18.49 30.76 26.18
N LYS A 62 -18.35 29.72 27.00
CA LYS A 62 -17.34 29.66 28.07
C LYS A 62 -15.91 29.60 27.52
N VAL A 63 -15.66 28.90 26.42
CA VAL A 63 -14.34 28.87 25.77
C VAL A 63 -14.03 30.22 25.15
N TRP A 64 -14.99 30.81 24.43
CA TRP A 64 -14.86 32.15 23.86
C TRP A 64 -14.60 33.22 24.93
N GLY A 65 -15.31 33.18 26.05
CA GLY A 65 -15.14 34.13 27.15
C GLY A 65 -13.80 34.06 27.88
N ARG A 66 -12.98 33.01 27.67
CA ARG A 66 -11.66 32.85 28.30
C ARG A 66 -10.52 33.53 27.54
N GLY A 67 -10.70 33.81 26.26
CA GLY A 67 -9.61 34.31 25.41
C GLY A 67 -9.95 34.41 23.93
N GLY A 68 -11.23 34.53 23.58
CA GLY A 68 -11.70 34.57 22.20
C GLY A 68 -11.24 33.34 21.41
N VAL A 69 -10.69 33.58 20.22
CA VAL A 69 -10.18 32.55 19.31
C VAL A 69 -9.06 31.72 19.96
N LEU A 70 -8.15 32.35 20.72
CA LEU A 70 -7.03 31.64 21.37
C LEU A 70 -7.50 30.67 22.46
N GLY A 71 -8.71 30.86 23.01
CA GLY A 71 -9.34 29.92 23.93
C GLY A 71 -9.53 28.52 23.33
N PHE A 72 -9.75 28.42 22.02
CA PHE A 72 -9.95 27.16 21.29
C PHE A 72 -8.64 26.41 21.01
N TYR A 73 -7.49 27.05 21.22
CA TYR A 73 -6.16 26.49 20.95
C TYR A 73 -5.37 26.20 22.23
N GLN A 74 -6.03 26.20 23.40
CA GLN A 74 -5.42 25.86 24.68
C GLN A 74 -4.84 24.45 24.66
N GLY A 75 -3.53 24.32 24.93
CA GLY A 75 -2.81 23.05 24.90
C GLY A 75 -2.30 22.62 23.51
N LEU A 76 -2.49 23.44 22.46
CA LEU A 76 -1.96 23.14 21.12
C LEU A 76 -0.43 23.01 21.14
N ILE A 77 0.26 24.07 21.57
CA ILE A 77 1.72 24.14 21.60
C ILE A 77 2.21 24.02 23.04
N PRO A 78 3.19 23.15 23.34
CA PRO A 78 3.81 22.17 22.43
C PRO A 78 3.06 20.83 22.38
N TRP A 79 2.13 20.58 23.30
CA TRP A 79 1.67 19.22 23.61
C TRP A 79 0.89 18.54 22.49
N ALA A 80 -0.04 19.24 21.85
CA ALA A 80 -0.81 18.66 20.76
C ALA A 80 0.06 18.41 19.51
N TRP A 81 1.07 19.26 19.27
CA TRP A 81 2.04 19.08 18.18
C TRP A 81 2.98 17.91 18.43
N ILE A 82 3.52 17.77 19.65
CA ILE A 82 4.34 16.61 20.02
C ILE A 82 3.52 15.34 19.85
N GLU A 83 2.28 15.31 20.36
CA GLU A 83 1.40 14.15 20.21
C GLU A 83 1.08 13.85 18.74
N ALA A 84 0.73 14.86 17.96
CA ALA A 84 0.35 14.71 16.55
C ALA A 84 1.50 14.19 15.68
N SER A 85 2.71 14.71 15.87
CA SER A 85 3.90 14.37 15.08
C SER A 85 4.47 12.98 15.40
N THR A 86 4.38 12.53 16.64
CA THR A 86 5.06 11.30 17.09
C THR A 86 4.13 10.09 17.21
N LYS A 87 2.82 10.29 17.43
CA LYS A 87 1.88 9.18 17.66
C LYS A 87 1.85 8.16 16.52
N GLY A 88 2.04 8.62 15.28
CA GLY A 88 2.02 7.78 14.10
C GLY A 88 3.22 6.84 14.00
N ALA A 89 4.42 7.37 14.27
CA ALA A 89 5.65 6.60 14.28
C ALA A 89 5.57 5.47 15.31
N VAL A 90 5.25 5.79 16.56
CA VAL A 90 5.20 4.80 17.65
C VAL A 90 4.25 3.66 17.30
N LEU A 91 3.05 3.97 16.78
CA LEU A 91 2.10 2.95 16.36
C LEU A 91 2.67 2.04 15.27
N LEU A 92 3.21 2.62 14.19
CA LEU A 92 3.63 1.84 13.02
C LEU A 92 4.77 0.88 13.37
N PHE A 93 5.78 1.35 14.11
CA PHE A 93 6.89 0.50 14.56
C PHE A 93 6.40 -0.64 15.45
N THR A 94 5.60 -0.32 16.47
CA THR A 94 5.16 -1.33 17.44
C THR A 94 4.13 -2.30 16.87
N ALA A 95 3.24 -1.83 16.00
CA ALA A 95 2.30 -2.70 15.31
C ALA A 95 3.02 -3.66 14.35
N ALA A 96 4.04 -3.20 13.61
CA ALA A 96 4.82 -4.05 12.72
C ALA A 96 5.54 -5.18 13.46
N GLU A 97 6.15 -4.89 14.62
CA GLU A 97 6.82 -5.91 15.44
C GLU A 97 5.83 -6.92 16.05
N ILE A 98 4.71 -6.44 16.61
CA ILE A 98 3.68 -7.31 17.20
C ILE A 98 3.03 -8.18 16.14
N GLU A 99 2.75 -7.62 14.96
CA GLU A 99 2.14 -8.35 13.86
C GLU A 99 3.10 -9.41 13.29
N GLY A 100 4.37 -9.07 13.07
CA GLY A 100 5.38 -10.03 12.63
C GLY A 100 5.55 -11.17 13.62
N PHE A 101 5.61 -10.87 14.93
CA PHE A 101 5.65 -11.89 15.96
C PHE A 101 4.40 -12.78 15.97
N ALA A 102 3.21 -12.20 15.83
CA ALA A 102 1.95 -12.93 15.83
C ALA A 102 1.85 -13.90 14.63
N VAL A 103 2.19 -13.44 13.42
CA VAL A 103 2.22 -14.28 12.22
C VAL A 103 3.25 -15.40 12.34
N ASN A 104 4.44 -15.10 12.86
CA ASN A 104 5.48 -16.11 13.09
C ASN A 104 5.07 -17.16 14.15
N SER A 105 4.17 -16.78 15.06
CA SER A 105 3.58 -17.69 16.05
C SER A 105 2.35 -18.46 15.52
N GLY A 106 2.05 -18.39 14.23
CA GLY A 106 0.95 -19.10 13.60
C GLY A 106 -0.43 -18.42 13.71
N ILE A 107 -0.50 -17.16 14.15
CA ILE A 107 -1.76 -16.40 14.19
C ILE A 107 -2.13 -15.93 12.78
N SER A 108 -3.42 -16.04 12.42
CA SER A 108 -3.89 -15.60 11.09
C SER A 108 -3.57 -14.12 10.82
N PRO A 109 -3.27 -13.72 9.58
CA PRO A 109 -2.89 -12.34 9.27
C PRO A 109 -3.93 -11.29 9.72
N GLY A 110 -5.22 -11.63 9.63
CA GLY A 110 -6.29 -10.74 10.11
C GLY A 110 -6.29 -10.54 11.64
N ALA A 111 -6.04 -11.61 12.41
CA ALA A 111 -5.91 -11.51 13.86
C ALA A 111 -4.58 -10.89 14.29
N ALA A 112 -3.49 -11.16 13.55
CA ALA A 112 -2.19 -10.55 13.77
C ALA A 112 -2.24 -9.03 13.56
N GLY A 113 -2.87 -8.55 12.49
CA GLY A 113 -3.08 -7.11 12.26
C GLY A 113 -3.93 -6.44 13.34
N LEU A 114 -4.95 -7.14 13.86
CA LEU A 114 -5.76 -6.67 14.99
C LEU A 114 -4.92 -6.53 16.27
N LEU A 115 -4.13 -7.56 16.59
CA LEU A 115 -3.21 -7.56 17.74
C LEU A 115 -2.14 -6.47 17.60
N GLY A 116 -1.58 -6.31 16.40
CA GLY A 116 -0.63 -5.25 16.06
C GLY A 116 -1.23 -3.86 16.30
N GLY A 117 -2.43 -3.60 15.79
CA GLY A 117 -3.14 -2.33 16.01
C GLY A 117 -3.47 -2.06 17.48
N MET A 118 -4.00 -3.06 18.20
CA MET A 118 -4.32 -2.93 19.63
C MET A 118 -3.06 -2.69 20.47
N GLY A 119 -2.03 -3.51 20.27
CA GLY A 119 -0.78 -3.43 20.99
C GLY A 119 -0.01 -2.14 20.69
N GLY A 120 0.04 -1.73 19.42
CA GLY A 120 0.64 -0.46 19.04
C GLY A 120 -0.14 0.74 19.59
N GLY A 121 -1.47 0.65 19.67
CA GLY A 121 -2.30 1.66 20.31
C GLY A 121 -2.01 1.82 21.80
N VAL A 122 -1.74 0.72 22.51
CA VAL A 122 -1.30 0.73 23.91
C VAL A 122 0.09 1.35 24.04
N ALA A 123 1.05 0.96 23.20
CA ALA A 123 2.39 1.52 23.22
C ALA A 123 2.38 3.04 22.97
N GLN A 124 1.59 3.48 22.00
CA GLN A 124 1.35 4.91 21.71
C GLN A 124 0.79 5.66 22.93
N ALA A 125 -0.10 5.00 23.72
CA ALA A 125 -0.66 5.59 24.93
C ALA A 125 0.39 5.85 26.00
N TYR A 126 1.33 4.93 26.23
CA TYR A 126 2.36 5.09 27.25
C TYR A 126 3.57 5.91 26.80
N ALA A 127 3.96 5.82 25.53
CA ALA A 127 5.14 6.50 25.01
C ALA A 127 4.91 7.99 24.74
N THR A 128 3.70 8.36 24.31
CA THR A 128 3.42 9.73 23.84
C THR A 128 2.14 10.29 24.42
N MET A 129 1.01 9.60 24.19
CA MET A 129 -0.29 10.23 24.43
C MET A 129 -0.51 10.49 25.91
N GLY A 130 -0.09 9.59 26.81
CA GLY A 130 -0.33 9.69 28.25
C GLY A 130 0.01 11.06 28.80
N PHE A 131 1.25 11.50 28.59
CA PHE A 131 1.72 12.78 29.09
C PHE A 131 1.19 13.97 28.28
N CYS A 132 1.24 13.91 26.94
CA CYS A 132 0.76 15.02 26.10
C CYS A 132 -0.73 15.29 26.31
N THR A 133 -1.51 14.23 26.39
CA THR A 133 -2.95 14.27 26.58
C THR A 133 -3.30 14.75 28.00
N CYS A 134 -2.57 14.31 29.02
CA CYS A 134 -2.71 14.84 30.37
C CYS A 134 -2.46 16.35 30.38
N MET A 135 -1.36 16.80 29.77
CA MET A 135 -1.01 18.23 29.68
C MET A 135 -2.04 19.05 28.90
N LYS A 136 -2.53 18.55 27.76
CA LYS A 136 -3.64 19.20 27.01
C LYS A 136 -4.88 19.34 27.87
N THR A 137 -5.28 18.26 28.55
CA THR A 137 -6.46 18.25 29.42
C THR A 137 -6.29 19.19 30.60
N ALA A 138 -5.10 19.22 31.19
CA ALA A 138 -4.75 20.15 32.26
C ALA A 138 -4.89 21.60 31.78
N GLU A 139 -4.32 21.96 30.63
CA GLU A 139 -4.42 23.32 30.05
C GLU A 139 -5.86 23.74 29.75
N ILE A 140 -6.69 22.84 29.22
CA ILE A 140 -8.10 23.12 28.89
C ILE A 140 -8.94 23.28 30.17
N THR A 141 -8.74 22.40 31.15
CA THR A 141 -9.55 22.35 32.38
C THR A 141 -9.10 23.33 33.46
N ARG A 142 -7.89 23.90 33.31
CA ARG A 142 -7.27 24.93 34.15
C ARG A 142 -8.14 26.14 34.43
N SER A 143 -9.07 26.42 33.53
CA SER A 143 -10.05 27.50 33.58
C SER A 143 -10.90 27.55 34.87
N LYS A 144 -11.00 26.45 35.62
CA LYS A 144 -11.64 26.45 36.96
C LYS A 144 -10.87 27.28 38.00
N LEU A 145 -9.60 27.62 37.75
CA LEU A 145 -8.73 28.43 38.62
C LEU A 145 -8.72 29.92 38.26
N VAL A 146 -9.15 30.29 37.04
CA VAL A 146 -9.14 31.68 36.53
C VAL A 146 -10.24 32.54 37.17
N ALA A 147 -11.22 31.91 37.83
CA ALA A 147 -12.26 32.60 38.60
C ALA A 147 -11.71 33.52 39.73
N GLY A 148 -10.41 33.48 40.02
CA GLY A 148 -9.73 34.36 40.99
C GLY A 148 -8.86 35.49 40.40
N GLY A 149 -8.93 35.80 39.10
CA GLY A 149 -8.25 36.98 38.54
C GLY A 149 -6.71 36.92 38.39
N VAL A 150 -6.10 35.76 38.58
CA VAL A 150 -4.64 35.57 38.47
C VAL A 150 -4.21 35.24 37.03
N LYS A 151 -3.19 35.94 36.53
CA LYS A 151 -2.61 35.68 35.20
C LYS A 151 -2.11 34.22 35.11
N PRO A 152 -2.54 33.44 34.10
CA PRO A 152 -2.16 32.04 34.01
C PRO A 152 -0.62 31.88 33.87
N PRO A 153 0.06 31.05 34.71
CA PRO A 153 1.43 30.60 34.45
C PRO A 153 1.65 30.03 33.04
N SER A 154 2.90 30.06 32.56
CA SER A 154 3.26 29.47 31.27
C SER A 154 3.04 27.95 31.25
N THR A 155 2.89 27.39 30.05
CA THR A 155 2.72 25.95 29.84
C THR A 155 3.85 25.11 30.44
N PHE A 156 5.09 25.58 30.35
CA PHE A 156 6.23 24.93 30.98
C PHE A 156 6.24 25.05 32.51
N LYS A 157 5.69 26.14 33.05
CA LYS A 157 5.51 26.27 34.50
C LYS A 157 4.46 25.29 35.02
N LEU A 158 3.33 25.13 34.32
CA LEU A 158 2.32 24.11 34.65
C LEU A 158 2.93 22.70 34.64
N PHE A 159 3.72 22.38 33.60
CA PHE A 159 4.44 21.11 33.53
C PHE A 159 5.41 20.93 34.70
N GLY A 160 6.23 21.95 35.00
CA GLY A 160 7.18 21.92 36.11
C GLY A 160 6.50 21.80 37.49
N ASP A 161 5.32 22.38 37.67
CA ASP A 161 4.52 22.24 38.90
C ASP A 161 3.98 20.81 39.03
N MET A 162 3.43 20.24 37.96
CA MET A 162 2.97 18.84 37.94
C MET A 162 4.11 17.83 38.15
N TRP A 163 5.28 18.10 37.56
CA TRP A 163 6.47 17.29 37.76
C TRP A 163 6.93 17.31 39.23
N ARG A 164 6.89 18.48 39.87
CA ARG A 164 7.23 18.62 41.30
C ARG A 164 6.20 17.98 42.23
N GLU A 165 4.91 17.98 41.87
CA GLU A 165 3.85 17.35 42.66
C GLU A 165 3.96 15.82 42.71
N GLY A 166 4.41 15.15 41.64
CA GLY A 166 4.41 13.68 41.62
C GLY A 166 5.12 13.03 40.44
N GLY A 167 6.05 13.75 39.80
CA GLY A 167 6.93 13.27 38.74
C GLY A 167 6.19 12.63 37.56
N LEU A 168 6.78 11.55 37.03
CA LEU A 168 6.27 10.82 35.87
C LEU A 168 4.84 10.28 36.08
N ARG A 169 4.50 9.88 37.30
CA ARG A 169 3.17 9.34 37.65
C ARG A 169 2.09 10.42 37.55
N ARG A 170 2.41 11.66 37.94
CA ARG A 170 1.48 12.80 37.88
C ARG A 170 1.22 13.24 36.44
N ILE A 171 2.28 13.35 35.63
CA ILE A 171 2.13 13.74 34.22
C ILE A 171 1.50 12.64 33.35
N ASN A 172 1.56 11.37 33.75
CA ASN A 172 0.86 10.26 33.08
C ASN A 172 -0.45 9.88 33.79
N GLN A 173 -1.04 10.78 34.57
CA GLN A 173 -2.31 10.48 35.23
C GLN A 173 -3.39 10.17 34.18
N GLY A 174 -4.12 9.07 34.40
CA GLY A 174 -5.14 8.61 33.46
C GLY A 174 -4.60 7.84 32.23
N VAL A 175 -3.30 7.58 32.12
CA VAL A 175 -2.71 6.84 30.99
C VAL A 175 -3.35 5.47 30.77
N ASN A 176 -3.74 4.75 31.84
CA ASN A 176 -4.43 3.46 31.71
C ASN A 176 -5.79 3.61 31.00
N ALA A 177 -6.51 4.70 31.25
CA ALA A 177 -7.76 5.00 30.54
C ALA A 177 -7.48 5.39 29.08
N VAL A 178 -6.37 6.07 28.80
CA VAL A 178 -5.91 6.37 27.43
C VAL A 178 -5.55 5.08 26.68
N ALA A 179 -4.84 4.15 27.32
CA ALA A 179 -4.45 2.86 26.75
C ALA A 179 -5.69 2.00 26.44
N LEU A 180 -6.63 1.89 27.39
CA LEU A 180 -7.89 1.18 27.18
C LEU A 180 -8.71 1.78 26.04
N ARG A 181 -8.75 3.11 25.93
CA ARG A 181 -9.40 3.81 24.82
C ARG A 181 -8.73 3.49 23.49
N GLN A 182 -7.39 3.48 23.43
CA GLN A 182 -6.67 3.18 22.20
C GLN A 182 -6.87 1.72 21.76
N MET A 183 -6.75 0.79 22.69
CA MET A 183 -7.02 -0.63 22.47
C MET A 183 -8.44 -0.85 21.93
N THR A 184 -9.46 -0.29 22.59
CA THR A 184 -10.86 -0.45 22.16
C THR A 184 -11.16 0.28 20.85
N ASN A 185 -10.54 1.42 20.59
CA ASN A 185 -10.63 2.12 19.30
C ASN A 185 -10.10 1.23 18.17
N TRP A 186 -8.91 0.65 18.31
CA TRP A 186 -8.34 -0.24 17.30
C TRP A 186 -9.14 -1.52 17.13
N GLY A 187 -9.54 -2.14 18.24
CA GLY A 187 -10.34 -3.37 18.22
C GLY A 187 -11.69 -3.20 17.52
N SER A 188 -12.38 -2.09 17.79
CA SER A 188 -13.72 -1.85 17.24
C SER A 188 -13.72 -1.28 15.82
N ARG A 189 -12.63 -0.62 15.40
CA ARG A 189 -12.53 0.00 14.08
C ARG A 189 -12.58 -1.00 12.93
N MET A 190 -11.97 -2.19 13.08
CA MET A 190 -12.06 -3.26 12.07
C MET A 190 -13.50 -3.74 11.87
N GLY A 191 -14.28 -3.85 12.96
CA GLY A 191 -15.69 -4.24 12.90
C GLY A 191 -16.57 -3.16 12.29
N PHE A 192 -16.48 -1.92 12.78
CA PHE A 192 -17.36 -0.84 12.30
C PHE A 192 -17.06 -0.36 10.89
N ALA A 193 -15.79 -0.37 10.47
CA ALA A 193 -15.44 -0.03 9.08
C ALA A 193 -16.07 -1.04 8.11
N ARG A 194 -15.95 -2.35 8.40
CA ARG A 194 -16.55 -3.41 7.58
C ARG A 194 -18.08 -3.34 7.57
N LEU A 195 -18.71 -3.16 8.74
CA LEU A 195 -20.16 -3.03 8.84
C LEU A 195 -20.69 -1.81 8.09
N ALA A 196 -20.03 -0.66 8.21
CA ALA A 196 -20.42 0.56 7.50
C ALA A 196 -20.25 0.40 5.98
N GLU A 197 -19.15 -0.20 5.54
CA GLU A 197 -18.86 -0.44 4.13
C GLU A 197 -19.86 -1.43 3.50
N GLN A 198 -20.10 -2.58 4.14
CA GLN A 198 -21.06 -3.59 3.69
C GLN A 198 -22.49 -3.06 3.65
N SER A 199 -22.88 -2.22 4.62
CA SER A 199 -24.22 -1.63 4.66
C SER A 199 -24.44 -0.65 3.50
N ILE A 200 -23.44 0.17 3.16
CA ILE A 200 -23.52 1.10 2.02
C ILE A 200 -23.51 0.35 0.70
N ARG A 201 -22.64 -0.66 0.54
CA ARG A 201 -22.61 -1.52 -0.65
C ARG A 201 -23.97 -2.17 -0.89
N LYS A 202 -24.56 -2.75 0.14
CA LYS A 202 -25.90 -3.38 0.08
C LYS A 202 -27.01 -2.36 -0.24
N ALA A 203 -26.94 -1.15 0.32
CA ALA A 203 -27.93 -0.09 0.06
C ALA A 203 -27.81 0.52 -1.35
N ARG A 204 -26.62 0.49 -1.95
CA ARG A 204 -26.34 1.05 -3.29
C ARG A 204 -26.33 0.00 -4.40
N GLY A 205 -26.42 -1.29 -4.06
CA GLY A 205 -26.37 -2.38 -5.05
C GLY A 205 -24.99 -2.55 -5.70
N VAL A 206 -23.92 -2.07 -5.05
CA VAL A 206 -22.55 -2.14 -5.58
C VAL A 206 -21.95 -3.50 -5.22
N PRO A 207 -21.50 -4.32 -6.21
CA PRO A 207 -20.83 -5.59 -5.96
C PRO A 207 -19.56 -5.43 -5.11
N GLU A 208 -19.13 -6.50 -4.43
CA GLU A 208 -17.92 -6.48 -3.60
C GLU A 208 -16.63 -6.24 -4.42
N SER A 209 -16.68 -6.54 -5.72
CA SER A 209 -15.61 -6.36 -6.70
C SER A 209 -15.40 -4.91 -7.16
N GLU A 210 -16.38 -4.02 -6.99
CA GLU A 210 -16.27 -2.62 -7.41
C GLU A 210 -15.77 -1.72 -6.27
N ARG A 211 -14.96 -0.70 -6.61
CA ARG A 211 -14.53 0.32 -5.64
C ARG A 211 -15.66 1.32 -5.40
N LEU A 212 -15.93 1.62 -4.12
CA LEU A 212 -16.87 2.66 -3.73
C LEU A 212 -16.40 4.04 -4.23
N GLY A 213 -17.33 4.84 -4.77
CA GLY A 213 -17.06 6.21 -5.19
C GLY A 213 -16.56 7.09 -4.03
N ALA A 214 -15.86 8.19 -4.34
CA ALA A 214 -15.25 9.06 -3.33
C ALA A 214 -16.25 9.56 -2.26
N MET A 215 -17.47 9.92 -2.68
CA MET A 215 -18.53 10.36 -1.78
C MET A 215 -19.07 9.22 -0.90
N ASP A 216 -19.20 8.01 -1.44
CA ASP A 216 -19.63 6.84 -0.66
C ASP A 216 -18.55 6.40 0.33
N ARG A 217 -17.26 6.55 -0.02
CA ARG A 217 -16.15 6.30 0.90
C ARG A 217 -16.12 7.31 2.05
N ILE A 218 -16.42 8.59 1.78
CA ILE A 218 -16.57 9.63 2.80
C ILE A 218 -17.78 9.31 3.70
N ALA A 219 -18.91 8.91 3.11
CA ALA A 219 -20.10 8.52 3.86
C ALA A 219 -19.84 7.30 4.76
N ALA A 220 -19.20 6.25 4.22
CA ALA A 220 -18.82 5.04 4.95
C ALA A 220 -17.87 5.37 6.11
N SER A 221 -16.87 6.21 5.84
CA SER A 221 -15.89 6.63 6.85
C SER A 221 -16.54 7.52 7.92
N THR A 222 -17.52 8.35 7.55
CA THR A 222 -18.30 9.18 8.48
C THR A 222 -19.17 8.33 9.40
N ILE A 223 -19.90 7.35 8.85
CA ILE A 223 -20.71 6.40 9.62
C ILE A 223 -19.82 5.55 10.52
N GLY A 224 -18.73 5.00 9.99
CA GLY A 224 -17.75 4.23 10.75
C GLY A 224 -17.10 5.05 11.87
N GLY A 225 -16.79 6.33 11.62
CA GLY A 225 -16.26 7.26 12.61
C GLY A 225 -17.27 7.59 13.72
N ALA A 226 -18.54 7.77 13.36
CA ALA A 226 -19.62 7.99 14.33
C ALA A 226 -19.87 6.75 15.21
N LEU A 227 -19.94 5.55 14.62
CA LEU A 227 -20.04 4.29 15.35
C LEU A 227 -18.83 4.04 16.26
N GLY A 228 -17.64 4.44 15.82
CA GLY A 228 -16.41 4.43 16.62
C GLY A 228 -16.46 5.28 17.90
N CYS A 229 -17.48 6.12 18.09
CA CYS A 229 -17.67 6.87 19.32
C CYS A 229 -18.36 6.08 20.44
N TRP A 230 -18.68 4.79 20.25
CA TRP A 230 -19.30 3.93 21.27
C TRP A 230 -18.53 3.89 22.60
N ASN A 231 -17.20 3.98 22.57
CA ASN A 231 -16.34 3.98 23.75
C ASN A 231 -16.23 5.35 24.43
N GLN A 232 -17.18 6.26 24.18
CA GLN A 232 -17.29 7.55 24.88
C GLN A 232 -17.24 7.44 26.42
N PRO A 233 -17.83 6.42 27.08
CA PRO A 233 -17.70 6.28 28.53
C PRO A 233 -16.24 6.20 29.01
N ILE A 234 -15.36 5.55 28.24
CA ILE A 234 -13.92 5.43 28.54
C ILE A 234 -13.23 6.81 28.41
N GLU A 235 -13.62 7.58 27.40
CA GLU A 235 -13.11 8.94 27.19
C GLU A 235 -13.54 9.88 28.33
N VAL A 236 -14.79 9.79 28.79
CA VAL A 236 -15.28 10.61 29.91
C VAL A 236 -14.55 10.25 31.21
N VAL A 237 -14.30 8.97 31.46
CA VAL A 237 -13.47 8.51 32.60
C VAL A 237 -12.05 9.06 32.50
N ARG A 238 -11.42 8.97 31.33
CA ARG A 238 -10.09 9.56 31.09
C ARG A 238 -10.07 11.05 31.42
N VAL A 239 -11.01 11.83 30.88
CA VAL A 239 -11.05 13.28 31.12
C VAL A 239 -11.24 13.59 32.59
N GLU A 240 -12.08 12.82 33.31
CA GLU A 240 -12.23 13.02 34.76
C GLU A 240 -10.93 12.76 35.51
N MET A 241 -10.27 11.63 35.22
CA MET A 241 -8.99 11.25 35.84
C MET A 241 -7.90 12.29 35.56
N GLN A 242 -7.92 12.93 34.38
CA GLN A 242 -6.95 13.94 33.96
C GLN A 242 -7.32 15.37 34.33
N SER A 243 -8.56 15.62 34.73
CA SER A 243 -9.01 16.97 35.04
C SER A 243 -8.37 17.46 36.33
N MET A 244 -7.75 18.64 36.25
CA MET A 244 -7.04 19.28 37.37
C MET A 244 -7.99 20.12 38.24
N ALA A 245 -9.21 19.62 38.52
CA ALA A 245 -10.08 20.29 39.47
C ALA A 245 -9.42 20.23 40.85
N LYS A 246 -8.76 21.32 41.28
CA LYS A 246 -8.25 21.45 42.64
C LYS A 246 -9.41 21.24 43.61
N GLY A 247 -9.17 20.36 44.58
CA GLY A 247 -10.11 19.99 45.64
C GLY A 247 -10.69 18.60 45.41
N LYS A 248 -10.52 17.72 46.39
CA LYS A 248 -11.36 16.52 46.54
C LYS A 248 -12.81 16.99 46.51
N ARG A 249 -13.51 16.81 45.39
CA ARG A 249 -14.97 16.99 45.37
C ARG A 249 -15.54 15.97 46.34
N ALA A 250 -16.49 16.38 47.19
CA ALA A 250 -17.15 15.46 48.11
C ALA A 250 -17.63 14.22 47.32
N GLY A 251 -17.21 13.02 47.73
CA GLY A 251 -17.54 11.76 47.05
C GLY A 251 -16.52 11.19 46.04
N GLN A 252 -15.39 11.85 45.80
CA GLN A 252 -14.37 11.35 44.86
C GLN A 252 -13.63 10.09 45.41
N PRO A 253 -13.45 9.01 44.61
CA PRO A 253 -12.80 7.79 45.07
C PRO A 253 -11.31 8.00 45.42
N GLY A 254 -10.88 7.52 46.60
CA GLY A 254 -9.50 7.68 47.11
C GLY A 254 -8.41 6.97 46.28
N LYS A 255 -8.78 5.98 45.46
CA LYS A 255 -7.93 5.40 44.40
C LYS A 255 -8.62 5.63 43.05
N ALA A 256 -8.09 6.54 42.24
CA ALA A 256 -8.57 6.83 40.90
C ALA A 256 -8.21 5.69 39.92
N THR A 257 -8.99 4.60 39.97
CA THR A 257 -8.97 3.54 38.95
C THR A 257 -10.06 3.81 37.92
N VAL A 258 -9.94 3.20 36.74
CA VAL A 258 -10.93 3.34 35.66
C VAL A 258 -12.33 2.94 36.14
N LEU A 259 -12.45 1.80 36.83
CA LEU A 259 -13.74 1.27 37.33
C LEU A 259 -14.35 2.14 38.43
N ASN A 260 -13.54 2.60 39.40
CA ASN A 260 -14.04 3.46 40.48
C ASN A 260 -14.52 4.81 39.93
N THR A 261 -13.79 5.36 38.96
CA THR A 261 -14.15 6.61 38.31
C THR A 261 -15.42 6.45 37.46
N LEU A 262 -15.56 5.33 36.73
CA LEU A 262 -16.77 5.00 35.98
C LEU A 262 -17.99 4.93 36.90
N SER A 263 -17.88 4.18 38.01
CA SER A 263 -18.96 4.04 39.00
C SER A 263 -19.35 5.38 39.61
N TYR A 264 -18.37 6.22 39.96
CA TYR A 264 -18.60 7.57 40.47
C TYR A 264 -19.41 8.43 39.47
N ILE A 265 -18.98 8.47 38.20
CA ILE A 265 -19.65 9.28 37.17
C ILE A 265 -21.08 8.80 36.93
N TYR A 266 -21.28 7.48 36.90
CA TYR A 266 -22.60 6.89 36.72
C TYR A 266 -23.54 7.22 37.88
N LYS A 267 -23.07 7.14 39.14
CA LYS A 267 -23.86 7.50 40.32
C LYS A 267 -24.25 8.98 40.37
N GLU A 268 -23.34 9.86 39.96
CA GLU A 268 -23.55 11.32 40.02
C GLU A 268 -24.37 11.89 38.85
N ASN A 269 -24.17 11.38 37.62
CA ASN A 269 -24.72 12.01 36.40
C ASN A 269 -25.51 11.03 35.52
N GLY A 270 -25.64 9.77 35.93
CA GLY A 270 -26.32 8.72 35.19
C GLY A 270 -25.69 8.41 33.83
N LEU A 271 -26.45 7.71 32.99
CA LEU A 271 -26.01 7.31 31.65
C LEU A 271 -25.71 8.50 30.74
N LYS A 272 -26.47 9.59 30.87
CA LYS A 272 -26.25 10.84 30.11
C LYS A 272 -24.87 11.45 30.40
N GLY A 273 -24.37 11.33 31.63
CA GLY A 273 -23.03 11.77 32.01
C GLY A 273 -21.91 11.04 31.29
N LEU A 274 -22.07 9.73 31.02
CA LEU A 274 -21.07 8.89 30.35
C LEU A 274 -20.92 9.18 28.85
N TYR A 275 -21.93 9.78 28.22
CA TYR A 275 -21.91 10.15 26.80
C TYR A 275 -21.76 11.66 26.56
N ARG A 276 -21.50 12.45 27.61
CA ARG A 276 -21.23 13.88 27.48
C ARG A 276 -20.01 14.13 26.60
N GLY A 277 -20.15 15.03 25.62
CA GLY A 277 -19.10 15.37 24.66
C GLY A 277 -19.06 14.46 23.42
N VAL A 278 -20.00 13.53 23.24
CA VAL A 278 -20.07 12.68 22.04
C VAL A 278 -20.24 13.50 20.75
N THR A 279 -21.07 14.55 20.76
CA THR A 279 -21.31 15.40 19.57
C THR A 279 -20.05 16.10 19.04
N PRO A 280 -19.30 16.88 19.84
CA PRO A 280 -18.04 17.46 19.34
C PRO A 280 -17.00 16.39 19.01
N ARG A 281 -17.05 15.20 19.63
CA ARG A 281 -16.19 14.07 19.27
C ARG A 281 -16.52 13.50 17.88
N ILE A 282 -17.79 13.38 17.52
CA ILE A 282 -18.20 12.97 16.17
C ILE A 282 -17.66 13.98 15.16
N GLY A 283 -17.83 15.29 15.42
CA GLY A 283 -17.26 16.34 14.57
C GLY A 283 -15.74 16.24 14.41
N LEU A 284 -15.02 15.94 15.50
CA LEU A 284 -13.57 15.71 15.47
C LEU A 284 -13.21 14.49 14.59
N GLY A 285 -13.96 13.39 14.72
CA GLY A 285 -13.74 12.19 13.90
C GLY A 285 -14.01 12.42 12.41
N ILE A 286 -15.04 13.22 12.07
CA ILE A 286 -15.33 13.62 10.70
C ILE A 286 -14.20 14.47 10.14
N TRP A 287 -13.75 15.50 10.89
CA TRP A 287 -12.65 16.35 10.45
C TRP A 287 -11.35 15.57 10.22
N GLN A 288 -11.01 14.67 11.15
CA GLN A 288 -9.88 13.76 11.00
C GLN A 288 -9.95 12.94 9.73
N THR A 289 -11.14 12.43 9.40
CA THR A 289 -11.38 11.65 8.19
C THR A 289 -11.18 12.50 6.94
N VAL A 290 -11.74 13.72 6.92
CA VAL A 290 -11.57 14.67 5.82
C VAL A 290 -10.10 15.00 5.60
N CYS A 291 -9.35 15.35 6.64
CA CYS A 291 -7.91 15.62 6.51
C CYS A 291 -7.15 14.38 6.02
N MET A 292 -7.51 13.19 6.49
CA MET A 292 -6.79 11.96 6.11
C MET A 292 -7.10 11.46 4.71
N VAL A 293 -8.26 11.80 4.16
CA VAL A 293 -8.65 11.39 2.80
C VAL A 293 -8.32 12.48 1.78
N SER A 294 -8.52 13.76 2.11
CA SER A 294 -8.38 14.86 1.15
C SER A 294 -7.02 15.54 1.18
N PHE A 295 -6.29 15.47 2.30
CA PHE A 295 -5.03 16.21 2.48
C PHE A 295 -3.79 15.31 2.45
N ALA A 296 -3.98 13.98 2.43
CA ALA A 296 -2.86 13.05 2.35
C ALA A 296 -2.06 13.22 1.07
N ASP A 297 -2.75 13.35 -0.04
CA ASP A 297 -2.14 13.45 -1.35
C ASP A 297 -1.43 14.80 -1.52
N VAL A 298 -2.05 15.89 -1.06
CA VAL A 298 -1.44 17.23 -1.01
C VAL A 298 -0.16 17.28 -0.15
N VAL A 299 -0.12 16.58 0.98
CA VAL A 299 1.08 16.56 1.84
C VAL A 299 2.18 15.70 1.23
N LYS A 300 1.83 14.57 0.61
CA LYS A 300 2.78 13.77 -0.17
C LYS A 300 3.36 14.60 -1.32
N GLU A 301 2.51 15.34 -2.03
CA GLU A 301 2.91 16.27 -3.10
C GLU A 301 3.91 17.31 -2.59
N TRP A 302 3.65 17.89 -1.43
CA TRP A 302 4.49 18.94 -0.87
C TRP A 302 5.85 18.41 -0.37
N ILE A 303 5.87 17.21 0.22
CA ILE A 303 7.09 16.55 0.71
C ILE A 303 7.94 16.02 -0.46
N ALA A 304 7.33 15.62 -1.58
CA ALA A 304 8.03 15.14 -2.77
C ALA A 304 8.71 16.26 -3.60
N GLY A 305 8.42 17.54 -3.31
CA GLY A 305 9.13 18.69 -3.88
C GLY A 305 8.63 19.20 -5.25
N PRO A 306 9.20 20.30 -5.80
CA PRO A 306 8.68 20.99 -6.99
C PRO A 306 8.59 20.12 -8.24
N SER A 307 9.48 19.13 -8.38
CA SER A 307 9.49 18.18 -9.50
C SER A 307 8.24 17.28 -9.56
N TYR A 308 7.59 17.05 -8.40
CA TYR A 308 6.32 16.34 -8.28
C TYR A 308 5.12 17.25 -8.61
N SER A 309 5.23 18.55 -8.27
CA SER A 309 4.14 19.54 -8.45
C SER A 309 3.85 19.88 -9.92
N SER A 310 4.87 19.87 -10.77
CA SER A 310 4.72 20.02 -12.23
C SER A 310 4.04 18.82 -12.86
N PHE A 311 4.07 17.65 -12.22
CA PHE A 311 3.42 16.44 -12.71
C PHE A 311 2.03 16.20 -12.13
N ILE A 312 1.66 16.64 -10.92
CA ILE A 312 0.24 16.52 -10.50
C ILE A 312 -0.63 17.61 -11.17
N ARG A 313 -0.09 18.82 -11.33
CA ARG A 313 -0.78 19.90 -12.06
C ARG A 313 -0.60 19.81 -13.58
N GLY A 314 0.46 19.15 -14.03
CA GLY A 314 0.77 18.93 -15.45
C GLY A 314 0.70 17.47 -15.87
N ALA A 315 0.19 16.57 -15.03
CA ALA A 315 -0.37 15.31 -15.48
C ALA A 315 -1.43 15.78 -16.44
N MET A 316 -1.13 15.65 -17.72
CA MET A 316 -2.16 15.45 -18.71
C MET A 316 -3.08 14.43 -18.03
N GLN A 317 -4.26 14.87 -17.57
CA GLN A 317 -5.37 13.96 -17.43
C GLN A 317 -5.44 13.35 -18.82
N ALA A 318 -4.80 12.19 -18.98
CA ALA A 318 -4.82 11.46 -20.23
C ALA A 318 -6.29 11.16 -20.39
N ARG A 319 -6.94 11.96 -21.24
CA ARG A 319 -8.37 11.84 -21.46
C ARG A 319 -8.56 10.44 -22.00
N SER A 320 -9.29 9.61 -21.26
CA SER A 320 -9.67 8.29 -21.77
C SER A 320 -10.36 8.50 -23.12
N LEU A 321 -9.74 7.98 -24.17
CA LEU A 321 -10.26 8.10 -25.53
C LEU A 321 -11.35 7.05 -25.78
N ALA A 322 -11.16 5.85 -25.22
CA ALA A 322 -12.11 4.74 -25.25
C ALA A 322 -11.92 3.85 -24.02
N SER A 323 -12.95 3.07 -23.68
CA SER A 323 -12.91 2.06 -22.63
C SER A 323 -13.61 0.78 -23.07
N CYS A 324 -13.01 -0.37 -22.80
CA CYS A 324 -13.63 -1.69 -22.98
C CYS A 324 -13.32 -2.57 -21.77
N ASP A 325 -14.16 -3.57 -21.53
CA ASP A 325 -13.91 -4.61 -20.54
C ASP A 325 -13.23 -5.82 -21.21
N THR A 326 -12.02 -6.15 -20.76
CA THR A 326 -11.23 -7.29 -21.23
C THR A 326 -11.68 -8.62 -20.60
N VAL A 327 -12.62 -8.58 -19.64
CA VAL A 327 -13.15 -9.68 -18.82
C VAL A 327 -12.13 -10.22 -17.82
N TYR A 328 -10.89 -10.42 -18.26
CA TYR A 328 -9.73 -10.76 -17.41
C TYR A 328 -8.87 -9.53 -17.19
N SER A 329 -8.06 -9.53 -16.12
CA SER A 329 -7.17 -8.41 -15.82
C SER A 329 -6.20 -8.20 -16.99
N ALA A 330 -6.19 -7.00 -17.57
CA ALA A 330 -5.18 -6.61 -18.54
C ALA A 330 -3.82 -6.54 -17.84
N ASP A 331 -2.82 -7.22 -18.39
CA ASP A 331 -1.51 -7.39 -17.76
C ASP A 331 -0.41 -6.76 -18.65
N ALA A 332 -0.41 -7.11 -19.94
CA ALA A 332 0.56 -6.61 -20.91
C ALA A 332 -0.13 -5.88 -22.08
N ILE A 333 0.43 -4.75 -22.53
CA ILE A 333 -0.02 -4.01 -23.72
C ILE A 333 1.17 -3.72 -24.60
N GLU A 334 1.04 -3.99 -25.91
CA GLU A 334 2.08 -3.66 -26.88
C GLU A 334 1.45 -3.13 -28.19
N PHE A 335 1.93 -1.98 -28.65
CA PHE A 335 1.48 -1.35 -29.89
C PHE A 335 2.16 -1.96 -31.11
N HIS A 336 1.40 -2.12 -32.20
CA HIS A 336 1.96 -2.59 -33.46
C HIS A 336 3.09 -1.64 -33.94
N PRO A 337 4.21 -2.18 -34.46
CA PRO A 337 5.40 -1.39 -34.75
C PRO A 337 5.18 -0.34 -35.85
N ASP A 338 4.28 -0.60 -36.80
CA ASP A 338 3.86 0.38 -37.78
C ASP A 338 2.68 1.22 -37.21
N PRO A 339 2.91 2.53 -36.95
CA PRO A 339 1.95 3.42 -36.31
C PRO A 339 0.76 3.79 -37.22
N GLU A 340 0.82 3.48 -38.52
CA GLU A 340 -0.31 3.74 -39.44
C GLU A 340 -1.44 2.72 -39.28
N ASN A 341 -1.17 1.56 -38.70
CA ASN A 341 -2.19 0.52 -38.53
C ASN A 341 -3.15 0.80 -37.37
N ASP A 342 -2.78 1.67 -36.41
CA ASP A 342 -3.57 1.94 -35.20
C ASP A 342 -3.99 0.66 -34.44
N LEU A 343 -3.11 -0.34 -34.46
CA LEU A 343 -3.29 -1.64 -33.83
C LEU A 343 -2.49 -1.74 -32.54
N PHE A 344 -3.05 -2.44 -31.56
CA PHE A 344 -2.30 -2.91 -30.38
C PHE A 344 -2.86 -4.24 -29.89
N VAL A 345 -2.03 -4.95 -29.12
CA VAL A 345 -2.43 -6.18 -28.45
C VAL A 345 -2.52 -5.97 -26.95
N CYS A 346 -3.48 -6.65 -26.32
CA CYS A 346 -3.66 -6.70 -24.88
C CYS A 346 -3.65 -8.15 -24.43
N GLY A 347 -2.64 -8.50 -23.63
CA GLY A 347 -2.50 -9.76 -22.93
C GLY A 347 -3.21 -9.65 -21.58
N THR A 348 -3.82 -10.75 -21.16
CA THR A 348 -4.58 -10.79 -19.91
C THR A 348 -4.09 -11.88 -18.99
N TYR A 349 -4.28 -11.66 -17.69
CA TYR A 349 -3.87 -12.54 -16.61
C TYR A 349 -5.01 -12.77 -15.64
N GLN A 350 -5.38 -14.03 -15.45
CA GLN A 350 -6.39 -14.46 -14.49
C GLN A 350 -5.92 -15.67 -13.70
N VAL A 351 -6.10 -15.60 -12.38
CA VAL A 351 -5.81 -16.71 -11.47
C VAL A 351 -7.09 -17.41 -11.08
N GLN A 352 -7.10 -18.73 -11.18
CA GLN A 352 -8.14 -19.58 -10.61
C GLN A 352 -7.52 -20.47 -9.53
N GLN A 353 -8.03 -20.36 -8.32
CA GLN A 353 -7.73 -21.33 -7.26
C GLN A 353 -8.75 -22.45 -7.33
N GLU A 354 -8.28 -23.68 -7.49
CA GLU A 354 -9.16 -24.84 -7.31
C GLU A 354 -9.54 -24.96 -5.84
N THR A 355 -10.80 -24.66 -5.51
CA THR A 355 -11.37 -25.03 -4.22
C THR A 355 -11.41 -26.56 -4.15
N MET A 356 -10.55 -27.16 -3.32
CA MET A 356 -10.69 -28.58 -2.98
C MET A 356 -12.10 -28.81 -2.44
N GLY A 357 -12.93 -29.52 -3.21
CA GLY A 357 -14.23 -29.97 -2.76
C GLY A 357 -14.06 -30.81 -1.50
N GLU A 358 -14.89 -30.55 -0.49
CA GLU A 358 -14.96 -31.35 0.73
C GLU A 358 -15.16 -32.83 0.34
N ALA A 359 -14.10 -33.64 0.46
CA ALA A 359 -14.25 -35.07 0.41
C ALA A 359 -15.15 -35.51 1.58
N PRO A 360 -16.18 -36.36 1.35
CA PRO A 360 -17.12 -36.71 2.39
C PRO A 360 -16.39 -37.43 3.52
N ARG A 361 -16.45 -36.86 4.73
CA ARG A 361 -15.94 -37.49 5.96
C ARG A 361 -16.64 -38.83 6.17
N LYS A 362 -15.95 -39.93 5.84
CA LYS A 362 -16.31 -41.25 6.37
C LYS A 362 -16.07 -41.21 7.88
N ARG A 363 -17.16 -41.29 8.64
CA ARG A 363 -17.14 -41.76 10.02
C ARG A 363 -16.80 -43.24 9.96
N ASP A 364 -15.77 -43.66 10.66
CA ASP A 364 -15.77 -44.87 11.48
C ASP A 364 -14.62 -44.76 12.49
N GLY A 365 -14.91 -45.14 13.73
CA GLY A 365 -14.00 -45.02 14.85
C GLY A 365 -13.43 -46.36 15.29
N SER A 366 -12.24 -46.33 15.86
CA SER A 366 -11.80 -47.14 16.99
C SER A 366 -10.39 -46.69 17.39
N ALA A 367 -10.16 -46.57 18.68
CA ALA A 367 -8.87 -46.27 19.30
C ALA A 367 -7.93 -47.48 19.23
N GLU A 368 -6.62 -47.24 19.15
CA GLU A 368 -5.56 -47.70 20.08
C GLU A 368 -4.16 -47.51 19.45
N ASP A 369 -3.35 -46.75 20.19
CA ASP A 369 -1.92 -46.89 20.55
C ASP A 369 -0.79 -47.17 19.52
N ASP A 370 0.26 -46.37 19.77
CA ASP A 370 1.70 -46.62 19.70
C ASP A 370 2.56 -46.37 18.43
N GLU A 371 3.66 -45.66 18.72
CA GLU A 371 5.02 -45.72 18.17
C GLU A 371 5.54 -44.68 17.14
N GLU A 372 6.84 -44.46 17.34
CA GLU A 372 7.74 -43.41 16.87
C GLU A 372 7.89 -43.33 15.34
N GLY A 373 7.99 -42.12 14.81
CA GLY A 373 8.42 -41.87 13.43
C GLY A 373 8.61 -40.39 13.17
N GLY A 374 9.83 -39.99 12.77
CA GLY A 374 10.21 -38.60 12.57
C GLY A 374 9.29 -37.84 11.64
N GLU A 375 8.86 -36.65 12.07
CA GLU A 375 8.12 -35.71 11.23
C GLU A 375 9.06 -35.10 10.20
N GLN A 376 9.07 -35.72 9.02
CA GLN A 376 9.50 -35.12 7.78
C GLN A 376 8.54 -33.95 7.50
N GLU A 377 9.06 -32.72 7.48
CA GLU A 377 8.30 -31.51 7.15
C GLU A 377 7.69 -31.63 5.74
N ASP A 378 6.47 -32.12 5.65
CA ASP A 378 5.68 -32.05 4.43
C ASP A 378 5.23 -30.59 4.28
N LYS A 379 5.93 -29.85 3.42
CA LYS A 379 5.57 -28.50 2.98
C LYS A 379 4.19 -28.58 2.34
N GLY A 380 3.14 -28.34 3.13
CA GLY A 380 1.75 -28.34 2.66
C GLY A 380 1.64 -27.61 1.32
N SER A 381 1.37 -28.39 0.27
CA SER A 381 1.23 -27.87 -1.08
C SER A 381 0.04 -26.92 -1.07
N SER A 382 0.29 -25.67 -1.45
CA SER A 382 -0.80 -24.77 -1.79
C SER A 382 -1.64 -25.43 -2.90
N PRO A 383 -2.98 -25.27 -2.91
CA PRO A 383 -3.79 -25.84 -3.97
C PRO A 383 -3.23 -25.43 -5.33
N PRO A 384 -3.28 -26.31 -6.35
CA PRO A 384 -2.74 -26.00 -7.67
C PRO A 384 -3.39 -24.71 -8.18
N ILE A 385 -2.56 -23.70 -8.41
CA ILE A 385 -2.98 -22.42 -8.95
C ILE A 385 -2.89 -22.52 -10.46
N THR A 386 -4.04 -22.41 -11.14
CA THR A 386 -4.05 -22.38 -12.59
C THR A 386 -4.18 -20.94 -13.08
N ARG A 387 -3.32 -20.59 -14.05
CA ARG A 387 -3.22 -19.26 -14.63
C ARG A 387 -3.69 -19.31 -16.08
N TYR A 388 -4.77 -18.60 -16.37
CA TYR A 388 -5.34 -18.51 -17.71
C TYR A 388 -5.33 -17.07 -18.18
N GLY A 389 -5.27 -16.90 -19.47
CA GLY A 389 -5.30 -15.60 -20.11
C GLY A 389 -5.79 -15.69 -21.53
N ARG A 390 -5.64 -14.56 -22.20
CA ARG A 390 -6.03 -14.36 -23.58
C ARG A 390 -5.25 -13.22 -24.18
N CYS A 391 -5.06 -13.30 -25.49
CA CYS A 391 -4.55 -12.21 -26.30
C CYS A 391 -5.72 -11.59 -27.08
N LEU A 392 -5.83 -10.27 -26.99
CA LEU A 392 -6.85 -9.45 -27.66
C LEU A 392 -6.14 -8.52 -28.64
N LEU A 393 -6.50 -8.59 -29.92
CA LEU A 393 -6.03 -7.64 -30.93
C LEU A 393 -7.09 -6.56 -31.13
N TYR A 394 -6.70 -5.31 -30.94
CA TYR A 394 -7.57 -4.15 -31.07
C TYR A 394 -7.13 -3.23 -32.21
N HIS A 395 -8.12 -2.62 -32.86
CA HIS A 395 -7.96 -1.45 -33.72
C HIS A 395 -8.58 -0.22 -33.03
N PHE A 396 -7.82 0.87 -32.98
CA PHE A 396 -8.27 2.13 -32.41
C PHE A 396 -8.51 3.19 -33.49
N ASP A 397 -9.78 3.50 -33.76
CA ASP A 397 -10.12 4.60 -34.66
C ASP A 397 -9.90 5.95 -33.96
N ARG A 398 -8.82 6.65 -34.33
CA ARG A 398 -8.48 7.98 -33.80
C ARG A 398 -9.55 9.04 -34.06
N LYS A 399 -10.26 8.97 -35.20
CA LYS A 399 -11.26 9.97 -35.58
C LYS A 399 -12.56 9.77 -34.81
N GLY A 400 -13.01 8.52 -34.70
CA GLY A 400 -14.20 8.14 -33.96
C GLY A 400 -13.99 7.97 -32.45
N SER A 401 -12.73 7.95 -31.97
CA SER A 401 -12.36 7.56 -30.61
C SER A 401 -12.98 6.21 -30.21
N LYS A 402 -12.93 5.24 -31.14
CA LYS A 402 -13.62 3.96 -30.99
C LYS A 402 -12.61 2.82 -31.01
N LEU A 403 -12.72 1.96 -30.00
CA LEU A 403 -11.94 0.73 -29.89
C LEU A 403 -12.74 -0.46 -30.44
N THR A 404 -12.15 -1.23 -31.34
CA THR A 404 -12.79 -2.40 -31.96
C THR A 404 -11.91 -3.62 -31.78
N GLU A 405 -12.44 -4.68 -31.18
CA GLU A 405 -11.75 -5.97 -31.08
C GLU A 405 -11.81 -6.68 -32.45
N LEU A 406 -10.63 -7.05 -32.96
CA LEU A 406 -10.49 -7.72 -34.26
C LEU A 406 -10.31 -9.23 -34.10
N GLN A 407 -9.61 -9.64 -33.05
CA GLN A 407 -9.30 -11.03 -32.78
C GLN A 407 -9.14 -11.27 -31.30
N ARG A 408 -9.49 -12.49 -30.90
CA ARG A 408 -9.31 -13.03 -29.56
C ARG A 408 -8.93 -14.51 -29.64
N PHE A 409 -7.94 -14.91 -28.83
CA PHE A 409 -7.63 -16.31 -28.58
C PHE A 409 -7.22 -16.51 -27.11
N ASP A 410 -7.69 -17.61 -26.53
CA ASP A 410 -7.47 -17.96 -25.13
C ASP A 410 -6.26 -18.90 -24.98
N GLY A 411 -5.62 -18.87 -23.82
CA GLY A 411 -4.42 -19.66 -23.53
C GLY A 411 -3.96 -19.54 -22.07
N PRO A 412 -2.70 -19.86 -21.77
CA PRO A 412 -2.09 -19.52 -20.48
C PRO A 412 -2.11 -18.01 -20.25
N ALA A 413 -1.98 -17.60 -18.98
CA ALA A 413 -1.87 -16.17 -18.67
C ALA A 413 -0.65 -15.55 -19.37
N ILE A 414 -0.82 -14.32 -19.87
CA ILE A 414 0.20 -13.59 -20.62
C ILE A 414 0.80 -12.53 -19.71
N LEU A 415 2.12 -12.57 -19.53
CA LEU A 415 2.84 -11.67 -18.63
C LEU A 415 3.58 -10.57 -19.38
N ASP A 416 4.02 -10.82 -20.61
CA ASP A 416 4.65 -9.81 -21.45
C ASP A 416 4.47 -10.17 -22.93
N MET A 417 4.51 -9.15 -23.80
CA MET A 417 4.45 -9.31 -25.24
C MET A 417 5.30 -8.25 -25.92
N LYS A 418 6.08 -8.66 -26.94
CA LYS A 418 6.85 -7.72 -27.77
C LYS A 418 6.74 -8.04 -29.24
N TRP A 419 6.44 -7.03 -30.04
CA TRP A 419 6.60 -7.12 -31.49
C TRP A 419 8.07 -7.17 -31.84
N SER A 420 8.42 -8.06 -32.76
CA SER A 420 9.75 -8.11 -33.34
C SER A 420 9.99 -6.82 -34.13
N PRO A 421 11.06 -6.06 -33.84
CA PRO A 421 11.41 -4.85 -34.60
C PRO A 421 11.70 -5.13 -36.08
N MET A 422 12.12 -6.36 -36.39
CA MET A 422 12.38 -6.85 -37.75
C MET A 422 11.46 -8.03 -38.07
N PRO A 423 11.08 -8.25 -39.34
CA PRO A 423 10.33 -9.43 -39.72
C PRO A 423 11.04 -10.72 -39.27
N TYR A 424 10.26 -11.69 -38.78
CA TYR A 424 10.70 -13.04 -38.47
C TYR A 424 10.05 -14.00 -39.46
N ARG A 425 10.87 -14.78 -40.19
CA ARG A 425 10.43 -15.59 -41.34
C ARG A 425 9.60 -14.76 -42.34
N GLY A 426 10.04 -13.52 -42.62
CA GLY A 426 9.38 -12.59 -43.54
C GLY A 426 8.05 -12.00 -43.04
N ARG A 427 7.67 -12.19 -41.78
CA ARG A 427 6.42 -11.69 -41.20
C ARG A 427 6.65 -10.82 -39.98
N THR A 428 5.87 -9.75 -39.86
CA THR A 428 5.75 -9.01 -38.59
C THR A 428 5.26 -9.98 -37.52
N THR A 429 6.02 -10.16 -36.44
CA THR A 429 5.80 -11.25 -35.49
C THR A 429 5.70 -10.71 -34.08
N LEU A 430 4.72 -11.21 -33.33
CA LEU A 430 4.53 -10.96 -31.91
C LEU A 430 5.09 -12.13 -31.11
N ALA A 431 5.96 -11.87 -30.14
CA ALA A 431 6.34 -12.83 -29.12
C ALA A 431 5.50 -12.62 -27.86
N ILE A 432 5.08 -13.71 -27.23
CA ILE A 432 4.27 -13.74 -26.01
C ILE A 432 4.99 -14.59 -24.96
N ALA A 433 5.26 -14.01 -23.78
CA ALA A 433 5.74 -14.71 -22.59
C ALA A 433 4.53 -15.21 -21.79
N ASP A 434 4.47 -16.52 -21.53
CA ASP A 434 3.30 -17.14 -20.90
C ASP A 434 3.58 -17.77 -19.52
N ALA A 435 2.49 -17.99 -18.79
CA ALA A 435 2.49 -18.52 -17.43
C ALA A 435 2.77 -20.02 -17.33
N LYS A 436 3.13 -20.69 -18.43
CA LYS A 436 3.51 -22.10 -18.48
C LYS A 436 4.96 -22.29 -18.94
N GLY A 437 5.78 -21.25 -18.86
CA GLY A 437 7.19 -21.35 -19.20
C GLY A 437 7.45 -21.43 -20.70
N HIS A 438 6.50 -20.98 -21.52
CA HIS A 438 6.67 -20.93 -22.98
C HIS A 438 6.84 -19.50 -23.50
N VAL A 439 7.48 -19.42 -24.67
CA VAL A 439 7.39 -18.28 -25.57
C VAL A 439 6.60 -18.71 -26.79
N GLN A 440 5.54 -17.97 -27.14
CA GLN A 440 4.74 -18.21 -28.34
C GLN A 440 5.00 -17.12 -29.37
N LEU A 441 5.26 -17.51 -30.61
CA LEU A 441 5.38 -16.58 -31.74
C LEU A 441 4.12 -16.61 -32.60
N HIS A 442 3.61 -15.43 -32.92
CA HIS A 442 2.42 -15.24 -33.75
C HIS A 442 2.71 -14.24 -34.87
N GLY A 443 2.55 -14.67 -36.12
CA GLY A 443 2.77 -13.85 -37.29
C GLY A 443 1.53 -13.04 -37.63
N PHE A 444 1.72 -11.79 -38.01
CA PHE A 444 0.68 -10.89 -38.49
C PHE A 444 0.65 -10.85 -40.03
N GLY A 445 -0.53 -10.70 -40.63
CA GLY A 445 -0.68 -10.38 -42.06
C GLY A 445 -0.98 -11.54 -43.02
N GLU A 446 -1.16 -12.78 -42.54
CA GLU A 446 -1.63 -13.90 -43.41
C GLU A 446 -3.12 -13.75 -43.79
N ALA A 447 -3.92 -13.21 -42.87
CA ALA A 447 -5.24 -12.70 -43.14
C ALA A 447 -5.30 -11.23 -42.67
N PRO A 448 -6.15 -10.39 -43.28
CA PRO A 448 -6.26 -8.98 -42.90
C PRO A 448 -6.52 -8.84 -41.40
N ASN A 449 -5.67 -8.08 -40.72
CA ASN A 449 -5.81 -7.76 -39.30
C ASN A 449 -5.92 -9.00 -38.38
N ARG A 450 -5.13 -10.04 -38.66
CA ARG A 450 -5.10 -11.27 -37.86
C ARG A 450 -3.68 -11.76 -37.58
N LEU A 451 -3.54 -12.28 -36.38
CA LEU A 451 -2.42 -13.07 -35.88
C LEU A 451 -2.68 -14.56 -36.17
N SER A 452 -1.67 -15.25 -36.68
CA SER A 452 -1.65 -16.71 -36.80
C SER A 452 -0.44 -17.30 -36.06
N HIS A 453 -0.68 -18.41 -35.37
CA HIS A 453 0.35 -19.08 -34.59
C HIS A 453 1.49 -19.59 -35.50
N LEU A 454 2.74 -19.31 -35.13
CA LEU A 454 3.93 -19.76 -35.87
C LEU A 454 4.65 -20.90 -35.14
N GLU A 455 4.96 -20.70 -33.86
CA GLU A 455 5.67 -21.68 -33.03
C GLU A 455 5.47 -21.42 -31.53
N THR A 456 5.56 -22.48 -30.74
CA THR A 456 5.60 -22.44 -29.26
C THR A 456 6.89 -23.09 -28.79
N LEU A 457 7.64 -22.41 -27.93
CA LEU A 457 8.93 -22.84 -27.42
C LEU A 457 8.88 -23.00 -25.91
N ALA A 458 9.17 -24.20 -25.40
CA ALA A 458 9.37 -24.43 -23.97
C ALA A 458 10.74 -23.89 -23.54
N CYS A 459 10.72 -22.83 -22.76
CA CYS A 459 11.92 -22.19 -22.20
C CYS A 459 12.32 -22.81 -20.87
N THR A 460 11.34 -23.32 -20.11
CA THR A 460 11.51 -23.91 -18.78
C THR A 460 10.36 -24.88 -18.48
N LEU A 461 10.27 -25.38 -17.24
CA LEU A 461 9.20 -26.25 -16.76
C LEU A 461 7.85 -25.51 -16.70
N GLU A 462 6.73 -26.21 -16.90
CA GLU A 462 5.37 -25.61 -16.81
C GLU A 462 5.06 -24.96 -15.46
N SER A 463 5.81 -25.30 -14.40
CA SER A 463 5.69 -24.69 -13.08
C SER A 463 6.32 -23.29 -12.96
N THR A 464 7.17 -22.92 -13.91
CA THR A 464 7.95 -21.68 -13.91
C THR A 464 7.38 -20.73 -14.95
N LEU A 465 7.17 -19.46 -14.58
CA LEU A 465 6.58 -18.45 -15.45
C LEU A 465 7.67 -17.82 -16.32
N CYS A 466 7.37 -17.54 -17.58
CA CYS A 466 8.10 -16.53 -18.37
C CYS A 466 7.53 -15.16 -17.99
N LEU A 467 8.33 -14.32 -17.35
CA LEU A 467 7.91 -13.03 -16.78
C LEU A 467 8.01 -11.87 -17.78
N SER A 468 9.10 -11.80 -18.54
CA SER A 468 9.31 -10.79 -19.58
C SER A 468 10.10 -11.34 -20.75
N LEU A 469 10.04 -10.67 -21.90
CA LEU A 469 10.91 -10.97 -23.04
C LEU A 469 11.34 -9.71 -23.81
N ASP A 470 12.47 -9.79 -24.51
CA ASP A 470 12.92 -8.71 -25.40
C ASP A 470 13.69 -9.22 -26.61
N TRP A 471 13.56 -8.49 -27.73
CA TRP A 471 14.20 -8.81 -29.01
C TRP A 471 15.56 -8.14 -29.16
N SER A 472 16.56 -8.89 -29.62
CA SER A 472 17.92 -8.37 -29.88
C SER A 472 18.03 -7.39 -31.06
N THR A 473 16.97 -7.22 -31.85
CA THR A 473 16.97 -6.52 -33.15
C THR A 473 16.43 -5.08 -33.12
N ARG A 474 16.42 -4.41 -31.95
CA ARG A 474 15.85 -3.04 -31.82
C ARG A 474 16.59 -1.96 -32.63
N ASN A 475 17.73 -1.45 -32.17
CA ASN A 475 18.38 -0.28 -32.79
C ASN A 475 19.65 -0.64 -33.58
N ALA A 476 20.56 -1.45 -33.00
CA ALA A 476 21.88 -1.68 -33.60
C ALA A 476 22.02 -2.93 -34.48
N ARG A 477 21.23 -3.99 -34.25
CA ARG A 477 21.45 -5.30 -34.90
C ARG A 477 20.48 -5.54 -36.06
N LYS A 478 21.04 -5.79 -37.25
CA LYS A 478 20.33 -6.28 -38.45
C LYS A 478 20.55 -7.79 -38.70
N GLY A 479 20.89 -8.53 -37.64
CA GLY A 479 21.17 -9.97 -37.67
C GLY A 479 19.91 -10.80 -37.38
N PRO A 480 20.05 -12.14 -37.27
CA PRO A 480 18.95 -13.01 -36.91
C PRO A 480 18.39 -12.62 -35.53
N ALA A 481 17.07 -12.68 -35.41
CA ALA A 481 16.35 -12.20 -34.24
C ALA A 481 16.44 -13.21 -33.08
N ASP A 482 17.29 -12.91 -32.11
CA ASP A 482 17.38 -13.64 -30.84
C ASP A 482 16.47 -12.98 -29.79
N LEU A 483 16.00 -13.76 -28.82
CA LEU A 483 15.20 -13.32 -27.68
C LEU A 483 15.96 -13.52 -26.38
N VAL A 484 15.68 -12.67 -25.39
CA VAL A 484 15.99 -12.92 -23.99
C VAL A 484 14.69 -13.06 -23.23
N VAL A 485 14.63 -13.98 -22.27
CA VAL A 485 13.43 -14.28 -21.48
C VAL A 485 13.81 -14.33 -20.01
N SER A 486 13.04 -13.65 -19.17
CA SER A 486 13.20 -13.71 -17.72
C SER A 486 12.24 -14.70 -17.09
N LEU A 487 12.70 -15.44 -16.08
CA LEU A 487 11.94 -16.55 -15.49
C LEU A 487 11.64 -16.30 -14.01
N SER A 488 10.50 -16.83 -13.53
CA SER A 488 10.12 -16.73 -12.11
C SER A 488 11.02 -17.53 -11.17
N SER A 489 11.89 -18.40 -11.69
CA SER A 489 12.94 -19.07 -10.91
C SER A 489 14.12 -18.14 -10.55
N GLY A 490 14.15 -16.92 -11.09
CA GLY A 490 15.31 -16.02 -11.02
C GLY A 490 16.36 -16.28 -12.11
N GLU A 491 16.12 -17.25 -12.97
CA GLU A 491 16.94 -17.55 -14.14
C GLU A 491 16.59 -16.64 -15.32
N ILE A 492 17.56 -16.50 -16.23
CA ILE A 492 17.38 -15.87 -17.54
C ILE A 492 17.78 -16.89 -18.58
N CYS A 493 17.05 -16.96 -19.69
CA CYS A 493 17.45 -17.73 -20.84
C CYS A 493 17.48 -16.87 -22.11
N THR A 494 18.37 -17.23 -23.03
CA THR A 494 18.45 -16.63 -24.36
C THR A 494 18.01 -17.65 -25.40
N LEU A 495 17.19 -17.21 -26.35
CA LEU A 495 16.74 -18.01 -27.48
C LEU A 495 17.42 -17.50 -28.73
N ALA A 496 18.06 -18.39 -29.49
CA ALA A 496 18.74 -18.06 -30.72
C ALA A 496 18.00 -18.60 -31.94
N ALA A 497 17.98 -17.84 -33.02
CA ALA A 497 17.45 -18.32 -34.29
C ALA A 497 18.37 -19.36 -34.92
N THR A 498 17.79 -20.51 -35.22
CA THR A 498 18.41 -21.58 -36.01
C THR A 498 18.38 -21.20 -37.49
N LEU A 499 19.46 -21.52 -38.20
CA LEU A 499 19.52 -21.33 -39.64
C LEU A 499 19.10 -22.62 -40.34
N ASP A 500 18.04 -22.53 -41.14
CA ASP A 500 17.60 -23.58 -42.05
C ASP A 500 17.25 -22.95 -43.40
N SER A 501 18.20 -23.02 -44.32
CA SER A 501 18.06 -22.52 -45.69
C SER A 501 16.97 -23.22 -46.51
N ALA A 502 16.46 -24.37 -46.04
CA ALA A 502 15.38 -25.11 -46.71
C ALA A 502 13.98 -24.73 -46.21
N ALA A 503 13.86 -24.12 -45.02
CA ALA A 503 12.58 -23.91 -44.34
C ALA A 503 11.92 -22.54 -44.57
N SER A 504 12.69 -21.49 -44.92
CA SER A 504 12.12 -20.14 -45.12
C SER A 504 12.94 -19.27 -46.10
N PRO A 505 12.34 -18.23 -46.71
CA PRO A 505 13.02 -17.34 -47.65
C PRO A 505 14.23 -16.59 -47.06
N GLU A 506 14.24 -16.42 -45.74
CA GLU A 506 15.30 -15.74 -44.97
C GLU A 506 16.30 -16.71 -44.32
N GLY A 507 16.10 -18.04 -44.50
CA GLY A 507 16.95 -19.07 -43.94
C GLY A 507 16.82 -19.28 -42.43
N ILE A 508 15.73 -18.82 -41.80
CA ILE A 508 15.44 -19.02 -40.38
C ILE A 508 14.58 -20.28 -40.18
N GLY A 509 15.12 -21.27 -39.46
CA GLY A 509 14.51 -22.56 -39.18
C GLY A 509 13.60 -22.60 -37.94
N GLY A 510 13.76 -21.67 -36.99
CA GLY A 510 13.03 -21.60 -35.72
C GLY A 510 13.89 -21.04 -34.58
N LEU A 511 13.32 -20.74 -33.43
CA LEU A 511 14.11 -20.43 -32.23
C LEU A 511 14.50 -21.71 -31.45
N GLN A 512 15.59 -21.65 -30.69
CA GLN A 512 15.94 -22.67 -29.70
C GLN A 512 16.59 -22.03 -28.47
N VAL A 513 16.43 -22.64 -27.30
CA VAL A 513 17.15 -22.21 -26.09
C VAL A 513 18.65 -22.40 -26.31
N LEU A 514 19.41 -21.31 -26.21
CA LEU A 514 20.85 -21.30 -26.38
C LEU A 514 21.57 -21.47 -25.04
N ASP A 515 21.24 -20.61 -24.08
CA ASP A 515 21.87 -20.56 -22.76
C ASP A 515 20.83 -20.21 -21.68
N THR A 516 21.04 -20.73 -20.47
CA THR A 516 20.26 -20.42 -19.27
C THR A 516 21.21 -20.26 -18.09
N TRP A 517 21.02 -19.22 -17.28
CA TRP A 517 21.83 -18.99 -16.08
C TRP A 517 21.01 -18.38 -14.93
N GLN A 518 21.46 -18.62 -13.70
CA GLN A 518 20.87 -18.00 -12.51
C GLN A 518 21.29 -16.54 -12.42
N ALA A 519 20.35 -15.63 -12.67
CA ALA A 519 20.64 -14.19 -12.64
C ALA A 519 20.27 -13.55 -11.30
N HIS A 520 19.18 -13.96 -10.66
CA HIS A 520 18.64 -13.36 -9.43
C HIS A 520 18.31 -14.43 -8.38
N ASP A 521 18.30 -14.04 -7.10
CA ASP A 521 17.99 -14.96 -5.98
C ASP A 521 16.47 -15.16 -5.79
N TYR A 522 15.67 -14.31 -6.45
CA TYR A 522 14.20 -14.25 -6.46
C TYR A 522 13.73 -14.06 -7.91
N GLU A 523 12.42 -13.93 -8.13
CA GLU A 523 11.80 -13.69 -9.43
C GLU A 523 12.55 -12.61 -10.24
N ALA A 524 13.00 -12.97 -11.44
CA ALA A 524 13.62 -12.05 -12.39
C ALA A 524 12.53 -11.39 -13.23
N TRP A 525 11.97 -10.28 -12.75
CA TRP A 525 10.85 -9.60 -13.38
C TRP A 525 11.12 -9.08 -14.79
N ILE A 526 12.36 -8.68 -15.08
CA ILE A 526 12.68 -8.06 -16.37
C ILE A 526 14.02 -8.54 -16.91
N ALA A 527 14.05 -8.83 -18.21
CA ALA A 527 15.27 -8.94 -19.00
C ALA A 527 15.12 -8.14 -20.30
N ALA A 528 16.13 -7.34 -20.62
CA ALA A 528 16.15 -6.53 -21.82
C ALA A 528 17.53 -6.57 -22.46
N PHE A 529 17.57 -6.56 -23.79
CA PHE A 529 18.83 -6.31 -24.50
C PHE A 529 19.23 -4.84 -24.36
N ASP A 530 20.53 -4.56 -24.34
CA ASP A 530 21.00 -3.24 -24.73
C ASP A 530 20.63 -3.04 -26.20
N GLY A 531 19.72 -2.11 -26.48
CA GLY A 531 19.20 -1.87 -27.82
C GLY A 531 20.28 -1.47 -28.83
N TRP A 532 21.45 -1.06 -28.33
CA TRP A 532 22.60 -0.63 -29.12
C TRP A 532 23.79 -1.60 -29.09
N GLU A 533 23.78 -2.62 -28.24
CA GLU A 533 24.84 -3.64 -28.15
C GLU A 533 24.23 -5.01 -27.83
N PRO A 534 23.94 -5.85 -28.84
CA PRO A 534 23.14 -7.07 -28.68
C PRO A 534 23.83 -8.18 -27.88
N ASN A 535 25.12 -8.04 -27.57
CA ASN A 535 25.84 -8.97 -26.68
C ASN A 535 25.66 -8.61 -25.20
N THR A 536 24.97 -7.51 -24.89
CA THR A 536 24.73 -7.05 -23.53
C THR A 536 23.27 -7.22 -23.16
N VAL A 537 23.02 -7.83 -22.01
CA VAL A 537 21.68 -8.00 -21.43
C VAL A 537 21.66 -7.31 -20.07
N TRP A 538 20.55 -6.64 -19.75
CA TRP A 538 20.28 -6.09 -18.42
C TRP A 538 19.09 -6.80 -17.80
N THR A 539 19.18 -7.08 -16.50
CA THR A 539 18.17 -7.86 -15.78
C THR A 539 17.82 -7.21 -14.45
N GLY A 540 16.57 -7.37 -14.06
CA GLY A 540 16.02 -6.87 -12.82
C GLY A 540 15.13 -7.91 -12.14
N GLY A 541 15.06 -7.88 -10.81
CA GLY A 541 14.24 -8.80 -10.05
C GLY A 541 13.91 -8.32 -8.64
N ASP A 542 13.20 -9.17 -7.90
CA ASP A 542 12.75 -8.89 -6.52
C ASP A 542 13.88 -8.89 -5.48
N ASP A 543 15.09 -9.29 -5.88
CA ASP A 543 16.29 -9.19 -5.07
C ASP A 543 16.82 -7.75 -4.90
N LEU A 544 16.09 -6.74 -5.42
CA LEU A 544 16.40 -5.31 -5.41
C LEU A 544 17.66 -4.95 -6.21
N LYS A 545 18.02 -5.77 -7.21
CA LYS A 545 19.24 -5.59 -7.99
C LYS A 545 18.90 -5.37 -9.46
N LEU A 546 19.63 -4.44 -10.07
CA LEU A 546 19.85 -4.35 -11.51
C LEU A 546 21.22 -4.96 -11.81
N LYS A 547 21.28 -5.90 -12.76
CA LYS A 547 22.51 -6.58 -13.17
C LYS A 547 22.74 -6.41 -14.67
N GLY A 548 23.99 -6.29 -15.07
CA GLY A 548 24.40 -6.34 -16.48
C GLY A 548 25.16 -7.62 -16.78
N TRP A 549 25.02 -8.12 -18.01
CA TRP A 549 25.62 -9.38 -18.46
C TRP A 549 26.20 -9.18 -19.86
N ASP A 550 27.38 -9.74 -20.09
CA ASP A 550 27.99 -9.85 -21.41
C ASP A 550 27.90 -11.31 -21.84
N LEU A 551 27.06 -11.59 -22.84
CA LEU A 551 26.77 -12.94 -23.32
C LEU A 551 28.02 -13.67 -23.83
N ARG A 552 29.05 -12.91 -24.25
CA ARG A 552 30.32 -13.48 -24.72
C ARG A 552 31.19 -14.04 -23.60
N GLN A 553 30.89 -13.70 -22.34
CA GLN A 553 31.64 -14.13 -21.16
C GLN A 553 30.98 -15.32 -20.43
N GLY A 554 29.96 -15.95 -21.03
CA GLY A 554 29.29 -17.14 -20.49
C GLY A 554 28.43 -16.90 -19.24
N CYS A 555 28.13 -15.64 -18.91
CA CYS A 555 27.18 -15.24 -17.86
C CYS A 555 27.42 -15.80 -16.44
N ALA A 556 28.62 -16.33 -16.14
CA ALA A 556 28.95 -16.86 -14.81
C ALA A 556 28.95 -15.77 -13.71
N SER A 557 29.22 -14.52 -14.09
CA SER A 557 29.16 -13.37 -13.20
C SER A 557 28.70 -12.12 -13.95
N PRO A 558 27.93 -11.22 -13.31
CA PRO A 558 27.46 -10.00 -13.94
C PRO A 558 28.60 -8.99 -14.16
N THR A 559 28.54 -8.22 -15.24
CA THR A 559 29.47 -7.12 -15.54
C THR A 559 29.34 -5.97 -14.55
N PHE A 560 28.14 -5.76 -14.00
CA PHE A 560 27.91 -4.87 -12.87
C PHE A 560 26.71 -5.33 -12.04
N VAL A 561 26.67 -4.91 -10.78
CA VAL A 561 25.51 -5.10 -9.89
C VAL A 561 25.19 -3.78 -9.21
N ASN A 562 24.02 -3.23 -9.50
CA ASN A 562 23.49 -2.04 -8.85
C ASN A 562 22.42 -2.44 -7.83
N LYS A 563 22.64 -2.08 -6.56
CA LYS A 563 21.79 -2.41 -5.41
C LYS A 563 21.06 -1.19 -4.83
N ARG A 564 20.92 -0.10 -5.61
CA ARG A 564 20.33 1.19 -5.16
C ARG A 564 18.83 1.29 -5.41
N PHE A 565 18.12 0.17 -5.32
CA PHE A 565 16.67 0.09 -5.48
C PHE A 565 16.02 -0.25 -4.13
N GLU A 566 14.87 0.36 -3.84
CA GLU A 566 14.11 0.09 -2.62
C GLU A 566 12.90 -0.85 -2.88
N GLY A 567 12.70 -1.24 -4.15
CA GLY A 567 11.73 -2.23 -4.60
C GLY A 567 12.29 -3.05 -5.77
N GLY A 568 11.63 -4.16 -6.11
CA GLY A 568 12.02 -5.02 -7.24
C GLY A 568 12.10 -4.22 -8.54
N VAL A 569 13.09 -4.55 -9.37
CA VAL A 569 13.28 -3.90 -10.68
C VAL A 569 12.39 -4.58 -11.70
N THR A 570 11.48 -3.83 -12.31
CA THR A 570 10.33 -4.39 -13.07
C THR A 570 10.30 -4.03 -14.55
N SER A 571 10.95 -2.94 -14.95
CA SER A 571 11.01 -2.56 -16.36
C SER A 571 12.38 -1.95 -16.70
N ILE A 572 12.85 -2.22 -17.91
CA ILE A 572 14.12 -1.73 -18.44
C ILE A 572 13.90 -1.40 -19.91
N GLN A 573 14.27 -0.19 -20.32
CA GLN A 573 14.12 0.23 -21.72
C GLN A 573 15.33 1.06 -22.17
N SER A 574 15.94 0.65 -23.27
CA SER A 574 16.99 1.41 -23.94
C SER A 574 16.44 2.68 -24.59
N HIS A 575 17.19 3.78 -24.55
CA HIS A 575 16.77 5.00 -25.23
C HIS A 575 16.81 4.79 -26.77
N PRO A 576 15.74 5.16 -27.51
CA PRO A 576 15.61 4.85 -28.94
C PRO A 576 16.61 5.59 -29.84
N ASN A 577 17.15 6.73 -29.40
CA ASN A 577 18.06 7.57 -30.21
C ASN A 577 19.43 7.82 -29.59
N LEU A 578 19.68 7.39 -28.35
CA LEU A 578 20.90 7.74 -27.60
C LEU A 578 21.47 6.45 -27.03
N ASP A 579 22.62 6.04 -27.56
CA ASP A 579 23.23 4.74 -27.33
C ASP A 579 23.63 4.44 -25.88
N HIS A 580 23.90 5.48 -25.10
CA HIS A 580 24.42 5.39 -23.75
C HIS A 580 23.33 5.54 -22.67
N LEU A 581 22.08 5.81 -23.04
CA LEU A 581 21.00 6.05 -22.07
C LEU A 581 20.01 4.89 -22.03
N PHE A 582 19.57 4.56 -20.83
CA PHE A 582 18.49 3.61 -20.60
C PHE A 582 17.72 3.99 -19.33
N VAL A 583 16.46 3.55 -19.26
CA VAL A 583 15.54 3.84 -18.17
C VAL A 583 15.17 2.54 -17.46
N VAL A 584 15.01 2.62 -16.13
CA VAL A 584 14.67 1.48 -15.28
C VAL A 584 13.51 1.86 -14.36
N GLY A 585 12.44 1.08 -14.36
CA GLY A 585 11.33 1.17 -13.41
C GLY A 585 11.48 0.15 -12.28
N SER A 586 10.94 0.48 -11.10
CA SER A 586 10.92 -0.41 -9.94
C SER A 586 9.72 -0.21 -9.03
N TYR A 587 9.41 -1.23 -8.22
CA TYR A 587 8.25 -1.24 -7.31
C TYR A 587 8.28 -0.18 -6.20
N ASP A 588 9.40 0.52 -6.00
CA ASP A 588 9.48 1.72 -5.15
C ASP A 588 8.84 2.97 -5.78
N ALA A 589 8.10 2.79 -6.88
CA ALA A 589 7.44 3.83 -7.66
C ALA A 589 8.42 4.84 -8.27
N GLN A 590 9.69 4.45 -8.46
CA GLN A 590 10.70 5.29 -9.09
C GLN A 590 11.09 4.79 -10.48
N ILE A 591 11.17 5.73 -11.41
CA ILE A 591 11.76 5.57 -12.73
C ILE A 591 13.14 6.25 -12.72
N ARG A 592 14.19 5.53 -13.07
CA ARG A 592 15.58 6.01 -13.02
C ARG A 592 16.18 6.04 -14.42
N LEU A 593 16.71 7.18 -14.83
CA LEU A 593 17.49 7.31 -16.05
C LEU A 593 18.96 7.06 -15.73
N PHE A 594 19.60 6.17 -16.48
CA PHE A 594 20.99 5.81 -16.32
C PHE A 594 21.81 6.10 -17.57
N ASP A 595 23.11 6.34 -17.35
CA ASP A 595 24.14 6.25 -18.38
C ASP A 595 24.81 4.88 -18.26
N LYS A 596 24.81 4.07 -19.32
CA LYS A 596 25.39 2.71 -19.29
C LYS A 596 26.90 2.69 -19.03
N ARG A 597 27.59 3.81 -19.23
CA ARG A 597 29.01 3.98 -18.87
C ARG A 597 29.22 4.13 -17.35
N LYS A 598 28.17 4.48 -16.61
CA LYS A 598 28.14 4.64 -15.14
C LYS A 598 26.84 4.03 -14.56
N PRO A 599 26.62 2.71 -14.69
CA PRO A 599 25.32 2.08 -14.44
C PRO A 599 24.97 1.94 -12.95
N LEU A 600 25.85 2.39 -12.04
CA LEU A 600 25.67 2.32 -10.59
C LEU A 600 24.97 3.53 -9.98
N VAL A 601 24.90 4.66 -10.70
CA VAL A 601 24.31 5.91 -10.19
C VAL A 601 23.39 6.48 -11.27
N PRO A 602 22.10 6.70 -10.97
CA PRO A 602 21.20 7.30 -11.95
C PRO A 602 21.58 8.75 -12.23
N LEU A 603 21.40 9.19 -13.48
CA LEU A 603 21.53 10.58 -13.88
C LEU A 603 20.40 11.42 -13.27
N THR A 604 19.19 10.85 -13.27
CA THR A 604 18.02 11.43 -12.62
C THR A 604 17.07 10.33 -12.18
N THR A 605 16.30 10.61 -11.15
CA THR A 605 15.24 9.75 -10.63
C THR A 605 13.93 10.51 -10.68
N TYR A 606 12.88 9.83 -11.08
CA TYR A 606 11.54 10.35 -11.27
C TYR A 606 10.54 9.50 -10.48
N ASP A 607 9.65 10.12 -9.71
CA ASP A 607 8.61 9.41 -8.96
C ASP A 607 7.35 9.27 -9.82
N ALA A 608 7.00 8.03 -10.16
CA ALA A 608 5.84 7.70 -10.98
C ALA A 608 4.51 7.73 -10.19
N GLY A 609 4.53 7.84 -8.85
CA GLY A 609 3.34 7.95 -7.99
C GLY A 609 2.52 6.66 -7.83
N VAL A 610 2.85 5.62 -8.60
CA VAL A 610 2.32 4.25 -8.57
C VAL A 610 3.49 3.30 -8.83
N GLY A 611 3.48 2.10 -8.23
CA GLY A 611 4.48 1.07 -8.55
C GLY A 611 4.50 0.86 -10.06
N SER A 612 5.64 1.11 -10.70
CA SER A 612 5.76 1.08 -12.15
C SER A 612 5.69 -0.37 -12.63
N GLY A 613 4.50 -0.81 -13.04
CA GLY A 613 4.32 -1.93 -13.96
C GLY A 613 4.28 -1.36 -15.38
N ASP A 614 5.16 -1.92 -16.23
CA ASP A 614 5.38 -1.72 -17.67
C ASP A 614 5.39 -0.30 -18.26
#